data_AF-A0ABD0S0Z4-F1
#
_entry.id   AF-A0ABD0S0Z4-F1
#
_cell.length_a   1.000
_cell.length_b   1.000
_cell.length_c   1.000
_cell.angle_alpha   90.00
_cell.angle_beta   90.00
_cell.angle_gamma   90.00
#
_symmetry.space_group_name_H-M   'P 1'
#
loop_
_entity.id
_entity.type
_entity.pdbx_description
1 polymer ?
#
loop_
_entity_poly.entity_id
_entity_poly.type
_entity_poly.pdbx_seq_one_letter_code
_entity_poly.pdbx_strand_id
1 'polypeptide(L)' 'QRWISSLKFQSLKEISAGNVYMTNNSQLCFYNTVNWTSLFRTSTQRALIKNNREPR' A
#
# COMPACT_ATOMS: atom_id res chain seq x y z
N GLN A 1 -11.91 0.42 -16.77
CA GLN A 1 -10.85 0.55 -15.75
C GLN A 1 -10.25 -0.82 -15.51
N ARG A 2 -8.91 -0.95 -15.43
CA ARG A 2 -8.27 -2.22 -15.08
C ARG A 2 -8.26 -2.36 -13.57
N TRP A 3 -8.94 -3.38 -13.05
CA TRP A 3 -8.94 -3.70 -11.63
C TRP A 3 -7.63 -4.40 -11.26
N ILE A 4 -6.94 -3.88 -10.25
CA ILE A 4 -5.74 -4.51 -9.71
C ILE A 4 -6.12 -5.46 -8.57
N SER A 5 -5.52 -6.65 -8.56
CA SER A 5 -5.71 -7.64 -7.50
C SER A 5 -4.53 -7.74 -6.54
N SER A 6 -3.37 -7.20 -6.91
CA SER A 6 -2.16 -7.17 -6.07
C SER A 6 -1.22 -6.04 -6.52
N LEU A 7 -0.32 -5.60 -5.63
CA LEU A 7 0.61 -4.49 -5.88
C LEU A 7 1.83 -4.87 -6.72
N LYS A 8 2.31 -6.11 -6.59
CA LYS A 8 3.50 -6.65 -7.30
C LYS A 8 4.82 -5.86 -7.09
N PHE A 9 4.90 -5.01 -6.06
CA PHE A 9 6.09 -4.23 -5.71
C PHE A 9 7.19 -5.06 -5.02
N GLN A 10 7.57 -6.20 -5.59
CA GLN A 10 8.51 -7.15 -4.99
C GLN A 10 9.93 -6.57 -4.83
N SER A 11 10.30 -5.63 -5.69
CA SER A 11 11.59 -4.94 -5.67
C SER A 11 11.55 -3.60 -4.92
N LEU A 12 10.41 -3.17 -4.38
CA LEU A 12 10.32 -1.93 -3.62
C LEU A 12 11.07 -2.09 -2.29
N LYS A 13 12.05 -1.22 -2.06
CA LYS A 13 12.89 -1.24 -0.85
C LYS A 13 12.73 0.00 0.03
N GLU A 14 12.42 1.15 -0.56
CA GLU A 14 12.31 2.42 0.16
C GLU A 14 11.31 3.35 -0.54
N ILE A 15 10.59 4.14 0.26
CA ILE A 15 9.85 5.33 -0.14
C ILE A 15 10.48 6.51 0.60
N SER A 16 11.40 7.22 -0.08
CA SER A 16 12.29 8.18 0.56
C SER A 16 11.58 9.44 1.07
N ALA A 17 10.47 9.81 0.45
CA ALA A 17 9.66 10.97 0.84
C ALA A 17 8.19 10.79 0.42
N GLY A 18 7.30 11.51 1.10
CA GLY A 18 5.87 11.52 0.81
C GLY A 18 5.08 10.38 1.46
N ASN A 19 3.75 10.53 1.43
CA ASN A 19 2.80 9.57 1.97
C ASN A 19 2.29 8.60 0.90
N VAL A 20 1.79 7.44 1.33
CA VAL A 20 1.14 6.47 0.44
C VAL A 20 -0.37 6.56 0.60
N TYR A 21 -1.08 6.64 -0.51
CA TYR A 21 -2.55 6.62 -0.55
C TYR A 21 -3.04 5.46 -1.41
N MET A 22 -3.87 4.60 -0.83
CA MET A 22 -4.42 3.44 -1.52
C MET A 22 -5.88 3.28 -1.15
N THR A 23 -6.77 3.77 -2.01
CA THR A 23 -8.20 3.78 -1.72
C THR A 23 -9.05 3.31 -2.89
N ASN A 24 -10.23 2.76 -2.57
CA ASN A 24 -11.26 2.39 -3.54
C ASN A 24 -10.83 1.29 -4.55
N ASN A 25 -10.00 0.32 -4.14
CA ASN A 25 -9.64 -0.84 -4.95
C ASN A 25 -10.37 -2.10 -4.46
N SER A 26 -11.59 -2.31 -4.93
CA SER A 26 -12.49 -3.37 -4.47
C SER A 26 -12.00 -4.81 -4.69
N GLN A 27 -11.05 -5.01 -5.62
CA GLN A 27 -10.46 -6.32 -5.91
C GLN A 27 -9.05 -6.49 -5.36
N LEU A 28 -8.46 -5.45 -4.75
CA LEU A 28 -7.06 -5.46 -4.32
C LEU A 28 -6.88 -6.30 -3.05
N CYS A 29 -6.06 -7.33 -3.15
CA CYS A 29 -5.67 -8.21 -2.05
C CYS A 29 -4.24 -7.93 -1.58
N PHE A 30 -3.88 -8.50 -0.42
CA PHE A 30 -2.52 -8.53 0.14
C PHE A 30 -1.90 -7.17 0.48
N TYR A 31 -2.64 -6.06 0.33
CA TYR A 31 -2.13 -4.73 0.68
C TYR A 31 -1.84 -4.59 2.19
N ASN A 32 -2.54 -5.37 3.02
CA ASN A 32 -2.42 -5.40 4.47
C ASN A 32 -1.27 -6.29 4.96
N THR A 33 -0.63 -7.07 4.08
CA THR A 33 0.54 -7.90 4.45
C THR A 33 1.85 -7.13 4.31
N VAL A 34 1.82 -5.90 3.77
CA VAL A 34 2.99 -5.04 3.59
C VAL A 34 3.20 -4.24 4.87
N ASN A 35 4.40 -4.32 5.45
CA ASN A 35 4.81 -3.42 6.52
C ASN A 35 5.23 -2.07 5.92
N TRP A 36 4.29 -1.11 5.87
CA TRP A 36 4.55 0.19 5.25
C TRP A 36 5.58 1.03 6.01
N THR A 37 5.63 0.93 7.34
CA THR A 37 6.58 1.72 8.14
C THR A 37 8.02 1.28 7.91
N SER A 38 8.28 0.01 7.57
CA SER A 38 9.63 -0.43 7.20
C SER A 38 10.11 0.09 5.85
N LEU A 39 9.21 0.62 5.01
CA LEU A 39 9.55 1.23 3.72
C LEU A 39 9.77 2.74 3.84
N PHE A 40 9.41 3.36 4.96
CA PHE A 40 9.51 4.80 5.13
C PHE A 40 10.87 5.21 5.69
N ARG A 41 11.41 6.29 5.13
CA ARG A 41 12.68 6.87 5.58
C ARG A 41 12.53 7.77 6.80
N THR A 42 11.33 8.33 7.01
CA THR A 42 11.05 9.26 8.12
C THR A 42 9.80 8.87 8.89
N SER A 43 9.78 9.17 10.19
CA SER A 43 8.65 8.87 11.09
C SER A 43 7.38 9.68 10.81
N THR A 44 7.47 10.72 9.99
CA THR A 44 6.33 11.57 9.62
C THR A 44 5.51 11.01 8.47
N GLN A 45 6.08 10.06 7.71
CA GLN A 45 5.39 9.42 6.58
C GLN A 45 4.30 8.47 7.05
N ARG A 46 3.21 8.41 6.27
CA ARG A 46 2.03 7.61 6.60
C ARG A 46 1.50 6.88 5.38
N ALA A 47 0.94 5.69 5.62
CA ALA A 47 0.12 4.98 4.66
C ALA A 47 -1.37 5.16 5.01
N LEU A 48 -2.15 5.67 4.08
CA LEU A 48 -3.59 5.88 4.20
C LEU A 48 -4.30 4.90 3.27
N ILE A 49 -4.83 3.83 3.87
CA ILE A 49 -5.39 2.68 3.17
C ILE A 49 -6.84 2.50 3.62
N LYS A 50 -7.80 2.69 2.70
CA LYS A 50 -9.24 2.65 3.00
C LYS A 50 -10.03 2.11 1.81
N ASN A 51 -11.21 1.53 2.04
CA ASN A 51 -12.13 1.13 0.98
C ASN A 51 -11.51 0.20 -0.09
N ASN A 52 -10.56 -0.66 0.30
CA ASN A 52 -10.09 -1.75 -0.54
C ASN A 52 -10.87 -3.01 -0.20
N ARG A 53 -10.57 -4.14 -0.85
CA ARG A 53 -11.18 -5.42 -0.48
C ARG A 53 -10.94 -5.71 1.00
N GLU A 54 -11.97 -6.18 1.71
CA GLU A 54 -11.84 -6.63 3.09
C GLU A 54 -10.70 -7.68 3.19
N PRO A 55 -9.73 -7.49 4.10
CA PRO A 55 -8.72 -8.49 4.37
C PRO A 55 -9.38 -9.81 4.80
N ARG A 56 -8.84 -10.92 4.32
CA ARG A 56 -9.17 -12.26 4.84
C ARG A 56 -8.06 -12.76 5.73
#